data_AF-A0A0C3BBT4-F1
#
_entry.id   AF-A0A0C3BBT4-F1
#
_cell.length_a   1.000
_cell.length_b   1.000
_cell.length_c   1.000
_cell.angle_alpha   90.00
_cell.angle_beta   90.00
_cell.angle_gamma   90.00
#
_symmetry.space_group_name_H-M   'P 1'
#
loop_
_entity.id
_entity.type
_entity.pdbx_description
1 polymer ?
#
loop_
_entity_poly.entity_id
_entity_poly.type
_entity_poly.pdbx_seq_one_letter_code
_entity_poly.pdbx_strand_id
1 'polypeptide(L)'
;MGGCGKTQLVSYFLQEYPNLYAQIVYVDASSSSSIKSDFQSWARTLGGGHERDAWEDTLRTLNNVTQEEQWVLVLDNADDPTSDLIPFLPKNIYVTILITSRNRNLGNLSTTSHLEPGEMDADEAMAVILQAARRQLPLSNQEMRDARDLLKELGCLAVALVRAGTYCFQLSSTVGGVLRPYTFSQYLSLFNLHRAGLMKKEGPTSLDSYQRGVYTTLDLSYKALPQESRELLHLISFFHHTDIPLAAFAEAARNAFNDPGYYLPRPDDHQAIISKLGHVLCTNTGWNELRAQGLIHNLRSFSLVTASSMNDQLFLQIHPLIQAWSRDMDSISSQLYQAMAIQVLTACGSEKNFELNRFLLPHV
;
A
#
# COMPACT_ATOMS: atom_id res chain seq x y z
N MET A 1 3.16 -0.92 -2.48
CA MET A 1 1.76 -0.94 -1.99
C MET A 1 0.95 -2.07 -2.62
N GLY A 2 -0.15 -2.50 -1.98
CA GLY A 2 -1.13 -3.40 -2.62
C GLY A 2 -1.95 -2.65 -3.67
N GLY A 3 -2.30 -3.31 -4.78
CA GLY A 3 -3.19 -2.72 -5.79
C GLY A 3 -2.57 -1.76 -6.81
N CYS A 4 -1.24 -1.59 -6.83
CA CYS A 4 -0.52 -0.78 -7.81
C CYS A 4 -0.20 -1.50 -9.14
N GLY A 5 -0.67 -2.73 -9.35
CA GLY A 5 -0.53 -3.43 -10.64
C GLY A 5 0.74 -4.24 -10.85
N LYS A 6 1.50 -4.59 -9.79
CA LYS A 6 2.76 -5.38 -9.91
C LYS A 6 2.58 -6.69 -10.68
N THR A 7 1.56 -7.48 -10.32
CA THR A 7 1.23 -8.75 -10.99
C THR A 7 0.85 -8.52 -12.44
N GLN A 8 0.05 -7.48 -12.73
CA GLN A 8 -0.35 -7.11 -14.08
C GLN A 8 0.84 -6.63 -14.92
N LEU A 9 1.80 -5.93 -14.31
CA LEU A 9 3.03 -5.48 -14.98
C LEU A 9 3.90 -6.68 -15.40
N VAL A 10 4.06 -7.67 -14.53
CA VAL A 10 4.77 -8.92 -14.88
C VAL A 10 4.02 -9.68 -15.97
N SER A 11 2.69 -9.80 -15.86
CA SER A 11 1.85 -10.45 -16.87
C SER A 11 1.98 -9.77 -18.24
N TYR A 12 1.88 -8.43 -18.27
CA TYR A 12 2.04 -7.64 -19.48
C TYR A 12 3.45 -7.79 -20.08
N PHE A 13 4.50 -7.75 -19.26
CA PHE A 13 5.88 -7.98 -19.71
C PHE A 13 6.05 -9.34 -20.39
N LEU A 14 5.52 -10.41 -19.80
CA LEU A 14 5.61 -11.76 -20.37
C LEU A 14 4.80 -11.90 -21.67
N GLN A 15 3.68 -11.18 -21.79
CA GLN A 15 2.85 -11.14 -23.01
C GLN A 15 3.50 -10.34 -24.13
N GLU A 16 4.19 -9.24 -23.81
CA GLU A 16 4.88 -8.38 -24.78
C GLU A 16 6.12 -9.08 -25.36
N TYR A 17 6.78 -9.94 -24.58
CA TYR A 17 7.99 -10.66 -24.97
C TYR A 17 7.81 -12.19 -24.93
N PRO A 18 6.89 -12.77 -25.71
CA PRO A 18 6.52 -14.18 -25.60
C PRO A 18 7.64 -15.14 -26.01
N ASN A 19 8.60 -14.68 -26.82
CA ASN A 19 9.72 -15.48 -27.32
C ASN A 19 11.02 -15.25 -26.53
N LEU A 20 11.01 -14.41 -25.49
CA LEU A 20 12.21 -14.10 -24.72
C LEU A 20 12.60 -15.26 -23.79
N TYR A 21 11.61 -16.00 -23.28
CA TYR A 21 11.83 -17.13 -22.38
C TYR A 21 11.28 -18.41 -23.01
N ALA A 22 12.10 -19.47 -23.00
CA ALA A 22 11.70 -20.80 -23.45
C ALA A 22 10.64 -21.41 -22.51
N GLN A 23 10.73 -21.10 -21.21
CA GLN A 23 9.83 -21.61 -20.19
C GLN A 23 9.53 -20.52 -19.13
N ILE A 24 8.26 -20.44 -18.73
CA ILE A 24 7.77 -19.58 -17.65
C ILE A 24 7.32 -20.49 -16.51
N VAL A 25 8.01 -20.40 -15.37
CA VAL A 25 7.65 -21.09 -14.12
C VAL A 25 6.97 -20.06 -13.21
N TYR A 26 5.65 -20.09 -13.15
CA TYR A 26 4.86 -19.15 -12.32
C TYR A 26 4.44 -19.82 -11.02
N VAL A 27 4.66 -19.14 -9.89
CA VAL A 27 4.49 -19.70 -8.55
C VAL A 27 3.87 -18.68 -7.61
N ASP A 28 2.84 -19.11 -6.87
CA ASP A 28 2.27 -18.34 -5.76
C ASP A 28 3.21 -18.38 -4.54
N ALA A 29 3.83 -17.25 -4.27
CA ALA A 29 4.74 -17.04 -3.14
C ALA A 29 4.05 -16.47 -1.89
N SER A 30 2.72 -16.56 -1.81
CA SER A 30 1.94 -16.11 -0.64
C SER A 30 2.32 -16.81 0.68
N SER A 31 2.88 -18.03 0.61
CA SER A 31 3.42 -18.76 1.76
C SER A 31 4.46 -19.79 1.32
N SER A 32 5.33 -20.24 2.23
CA SER A 32 6.28 -21.33 1.91
C SER A 32 5.56 -22.63 1.52
N SER A 33 4.35 -22.88 2.02
CA SER A 33 3.52 -24.02 1.61
C SER A 33 3.01 -23.88 0.18
N SER A 34 2.58 -22.68 -0.23
CA SER A 34 2.13 -22.40 -1.60
C SER A 34 3.28 -22.61 -2.58
N ILE A 35 4.47 -22.06 -2.29
CA ILE A 35 5.67 -22.24 -3.11
C ILE A 35 6.00 -23.72 -3.30
N LYS A 36 6.02 -24.49 -2.20
CA LYS A 36 6.32 -25.94 -2.27
C LYS A 36 5.29 -26.70 -3.10
N SER A 37 4.01 -26.38 -2.94
CA SER A 37 2.92 -26.99 -3.71
C SER A 37 3.08 -26.73 -5.21
N ASP A 38 3.32 -25.48 -5.59
CA ASP A 38 3.46 -25.10 -6.99
C ASP A 38 4.76 -25.64 -7.60
N PHE A 39 5.87 -25.58 -6.86
CA PHE A 39 7.13 -26.21 -7.27
C PHE A 39 6.93 -27.72 -7.49
N GLN A 40 6.18 -28.41 -6.63
CA GLN A 40 5.89 -29.83 -6.84
C GLN A 40 5.04 -30.07 -8.10
N SER A 41 4.09 -29.19 -8.40
CA SER A 41 3.31 -29.24 -9.65
C SER A 41 4.19 -29.05 -10.89
N TRP A 42 5.12 -28.09 -10.83
CA TRP A 42 6.13 -27.88 -11.87
C TRP A 42 7.08 -29.06 -12.03
N ALA A 43 7.45 -29.74 -10.94
CA ALA A 43 8.37 -30.88 -10.99
C ALA A 43 7.75 -32.00 -11.82
N ARG A 44 6.44 -32.26 -11.64
CA ARG A 44 5.69 -33.23 -12.44
C ARG A 44 5.61 -32.84 -13.91
N THR A 45 5.48 -31.55 -14.19
CA THR A 45 5.34 -31.02 -15.55
C THR A 45 6.67 -31.09 -16.31
N LEU A 46 7.78 -30.80 -15.63
CA LEU A 46 9.13 -30.73 -16.23
C LEU A 46 9.88 -32.06 -16.18
N GLY A 47 9.64 -32.89 -15.15
CA GLY A 47 10.43 -34.08 -14.80
C GLY A 47 9.83 -35.42 -15.26
N GLY A 48 8.79 -35.43 -16.09
CA GLY A 48 8.18 -36.66 -16.62
C GLY A 48 7.05 -37.26 -15.77
N GLY A 49 6.57 -36.54 -14.74
CA GLY A 49 5.28 -36.80 -14.09
C GLY A 49 5.25 -37.91 -13.04
N HIS A 50 6.29 -38.06 -12.20
CA HIS A 50 6.32 -39.11 -11.18
C HIS A 50 5.65 -38.67 -9.86
N GLU A 51 4.85 -39.54 -9.24
CA GLU A 51 4.15 -39.22 -7.97
C GLU A 51 5.08 -38.92 -6.79
N ARG A 52 6.38 -39.26 -6.90
CA ARG A 52 7.40 -39.04 -5.87
C ARG A 52 8.15 -37.72 -6.00
N ASP A 53 7.83 -36.90 -7.01
CA ASP A 53 8.52 -35.64 -7.25
C ASP A 53 8.37 -34.72 -6.04
N ALA A 54 9.49 -34.25 -5.52
CA ALA A 54 9.58 -33.32 -4.41
C ALA A 54 9.67 -31.88 -4.95
N TRP A 55 9.33 -30.89 -4.13
CA TRP A 55 9.42 -29.49 -4.56
C TRP A 55 10.87 -29.10 -4.93
N GLU A 56 11.87 -29.75 -4.30
CA GLU A 56 13.29 -29.59 -4.60
C GLU A 56 13.64 -30.00 -6.04
N ASP A 57 12.86 -30.87 -6.68
CA ASP A 57 13.16 -31.34 -8.04
C ASP A 57 12.96 -30.23 -9.07
N THR A 58 11.96 -29.34 -8.90
CA THR A 58 11.86 -28.12 -9.72
C THR A 58 13.06 -27.22 -9.55
N LEU A 59 13.54 -27.05 -8.31
CA LEU A 59 14.73 -26.24 -8.06
C LEU A 59 15.99 -26.88 -8.69
N ARG A 60 16.11 -28.21 -8.69
CA ARG A 60 17.19 -28.91 -9.40
C ARG A 60 17.10 -28.67 -10.92
N THR A 61 15.90 -28.76 -11.50
CA THR A 61 15.69 -28.49 -12.93
C THR A 61 16.10 -27.06 -13.28
N LEU A 62 15.63 -26.07 -12.53
CA LEU A 62 16.01 -24.66 -12.72
C LEU A 62 17.53 -24.45 -12.61
N ASN A 63 18.20 -25.14 -11.68
CA ASN A 63 19.65 -25.07 -11.53
C ASN A 63 20.44 -25.74 -12.67
N ASN A 64 19.80 -26.63 -13.44
CA ASN A 64 20.44 -27.38 -14.52
C ASN A 64 20.08 -26.86 -15.92
N VAL A 65 19.29 -25.78 -16.03
CA VAL A 65 19.01 -25.10 -17.32
C VAL A 65 20.32 -24.75 -18.02
N THR A 66 20.45 -25.15 -19.29
CA THR A 66 21.66 -24.97 -20.10
C THR A 66 21.63 -23.65 -20.85
N GLN A 67 22.78 -23.23 -21.37
CA GLN A 67 22.96 -21.93 -22.05
C GLN A 67 22.06 -21.72 -23.29
N GLU A 68 21.53 -22.79 -23.86
CA GLU A 68 20.71 -22.74 -25.07
C GLU A 68 19.29 -22.20 -24.81
N GLU A 69 18.86 -22.12 -23.55
CA GLU A 69 17.52 -21.68 -23.16
C GLU A 69 17.57 -20.63 -22.05
N GLN A 70 16.78 -19.56 -22.18
CA GLN A 70 16.50 -18.64 -21.08
C GLN A 70 15.17 -18.98 -20.45
N TRP A 71 15.16 -19.19 -19.14
CA TRP A 71 13.95 -19.48 -18.38
C TRP A 71 13.62 -18.32 -17.44
N VAL A 72 12.36 -18.20 -17.04
CA VAL A 72 11.95 -17.23 -16.02
C VAL A 72 11.18 -17.92 -14.89
N LEU A 73 11.58 -17.64 -13.65
CA LEU A 73 10.84 -17.98 -12.45
C LEU A 73 10.12 -16.72 -11.94
N VAL A 74 8.80 -16.78 -11.86
CA VAL A 74 7.96 -15.73 -11.27
C VAL A 74 7.47 -16.18 -9.90
N LEU A 75 7.87 -15.45 -8.87
CA LEU A 75 7.38 -15.58 -7.50
C LEU A 75 6.42 -14.43 -7.21
N ASP A 76 5.12 -14.67 -7.35
CA ASP A 76 4.08 -13.65 -7.19
C ASP A 76 3.52 -13.63 -5.75
N ASN A 77 3.15 -12.46 -5.23
CA ASN A 77 2.57 -12.29 -3.89
C ASN A 77 3.48 -12.69 -2.72
N ALA A 78 4.79 -12.50 -2.84
CA ALA A 78 5.76 -12.80 -1.78
C ALA A 78 5.72 -11.77 -0.63
N ASP A 79 4.55 -11.60 0.00
CA ASP A 79 4.24 -10.48 0.88
C ASP A 79 4.63 -10.70 2.35
N ASP A 80 4.79 -11.95 2.78
CA ASP A 80 5.06 -12.29 4.18
C ASP A 80 6.50 -11.89 4.56
N PRO A 81 6.69 -10.90 5.46
CA PRO A 81 8.03 -10.47 5.87
C PRO A 81 8.78 -11.50 6.71
N THR A 82 8.11 -12.55 7.19
CA THR A 82 8.72 -13.62 7.99
C THR A 82 9.15 -14.82 7.15
N SER A 83 8.69 -14.93 5.90
CA SER A 83 9.00 -16.03 5.01
C SER A 83 10.37 -15.83 4.35
N ASP A 84 11.27 -16.80 4.51
CA ASP A 84 12.55 -16.80 3.81
C ASP A 84 12.38 -17.38 2.40
N LEU A 85 12.63 -16.55 1.39
CA LEU A 85 12.58 -16.96 -0.02
C LEU A 85 13.88 -17.60 -0.50
N ILE A 86 15.01 -17.37 0.17
CA ILE A 86 16.34 -17.80 -0.30
C ILE A 86 16.39 -19.30 -0.63
N PRO A 87 15.79 -20.22 0.15
CA PRO A 87 15.80 -21.65 -0.17
C PRO A 87 15.11 -22.03 -1.49
N PHE A 88 14.26 -21.16 -2.03
CA PHE A 88 13.49 -21.39 -3.25
C PHE A 88 14.11 -20.73 -4.49
N LEU A 89 15.21 -19.98 -4.34
CA LEU A 89 15.84 -19.28 -5.46
C LEU A 89 16.88 -20.18 -6.17
N PRO A 90 16.79 -20.36 -7.50
CA PRO A 90 17.84 -21.04 -8.25
C PRO A 90 19.13 -20.20 -8.30
N LYS A 91 20.25 -20.90 -8.39
CA LYS A 91 21.61 -20.35 -8.54
C LYS A 91 22.11 -20.60 -9.95
N ASN A 92 21.36 -20.10 -10.94
CA ASN A 92 21.68 -20.27 -12.36
C ASN A 92 21.51 -18.93 -13.11
N ILE A 93 22.53 -18.54 -13.87
CA ILE A 93 22.55 -17.29 -14.64
C ILE A 93 21.61 -17.31 -15.86
N TYR A 94 21.16 -18.49 -16.28
CA TYR A 94 20.20 -18.66 -17.39
C TYR A 94 18.74 -18.60 -16.93
N VAL A 95 18.50 -18.40 -15.62
CA VAL A 95 17.17 -18.24 -15.05
C VAL A 95 16.99 -16.80 -14.57
N THR A 96 16.10 -16.06 -15.22
CA THR A 96 15.64 -14.77 -14.71
C THR A 96 14.66 -15.00 -13.56
N ILE A 97 14.82 -14.28 -12.45
CA ILE A 97 13.92 -14.35 -11.31
C ILE A 97 13.15 -13.03 -11.22
N LEU A 98 11.82 -13.12 -11.28
CA LEU A 98 10.91 -11.99 -11.05
C LEU A 98 10.16 -12.22 -9.75
N ILE A 99 10.21 -11.26 -8.84
CA ILE A 99 9.51 -11.32 -7.55
C ILE A 99 8.54 -10.13 -7.46
N THR A 100 7.26 -10.40 -7.22
CA THR A 100 6.30 -9.35 -6.87
C THR A 100 5.99 -9.42 -5.38
N SER A 101 6.01 -8.26 -4.72
CA SER A 101 5.75 -8.21 -3.28
C SER A 101 5.32 -6.81 -2.81
N ARG A 102 4.51 -6.77 -1.76
CA ARG A 102 4.25 -5.58 -0.92
C ARG A 102 5.34 -5.35 0.12
N ASN A 103 6.15 -6.37 0.43
CA ASN A 103 7.28 -6.23 1.32
C ASN A 103 8.47 -5.60 0.59
N ARG A 104 8.67 -4.30 0.82
CA ARG A 104 9.78 -3.54 0.24
C ARG A 104 11.15 -4.11 0.58
N ASN A 105 11.30 -4.79 1.72
CA ASN A 105 12.59 -5.32 2.15
C ASN A 105 13.10 -6.45 1.25
N LEU A 106 12.23 -7.09 0.45
CA LEU A 106 12.66 -8.08 -0.55
C LEU A 106 13.49 -7.46 -1.68
N GLY A 107 13.44 -6.14 -1.86
CA GLY A 107 14.36 -5.43 -2.76
C GLY A 107 15.84 -5.68 -2.43
N ASN A 108 16.16 -6.01 -1.17
CA ASN A 108 17.52 -6.36 -0.75
C ASN A 108 18.03 -7.68 -1.35
N LEU A 109 17.14 -8.54 -1.85
CA LEU A 109 17.51 -9.77 -2.56
C LEU A 109 17.89 -9.50 -4.02
N SER A 110 17.56 -8.32 -4.56
CA SER A 110 17.82 -8.02 -5.96
C SER A 110 19.31 -7.77 -6.22
N THR A 111 19.84 -8.44 -7.23
CA THR A 111 21.21 -8.25 -7.73
C THR A 111 21.26 -7.35 -8.96
N THR A 112 20.11 -7.02 -9.55
CA THR A 112 20.03 -6.36 -10.87
C THR A 112 19.18 -5.10 -10.82
N SER A 113 17.91 -5.21 -10.44
CA SER A 113 16.97 -4.09 -10.44
C SER A 113 15.87 -4.26 -9.38
N HIS A 114 15.45 -3.15 -8.78
CA HIS A 114 14.33 -3.10 -7.85
C HIS A 114 13.41 -1.97 -8.29
N LEU A 115 12.17 -2.32 -8.64
CA LEU A 115 11.13 -1.37 -9.03
C LEU A 115 10.16 -1.20 -7.87
N GLU A 116 9.79 0.05 -7.60
CA GLU A 116 8.75 0.38 -6.62
C GLU A 116 7.56 1.04 -7.35
N PRO A 117 6.69 0.27 -8.05
CA PRO A 117 5.48 0.82 -8.65
C PRO A 117 4.61 1.46 -7.57
N GLY A 118 4.43 2.77 -7.70
CA GLY A 118 3.67 3.61 -6.78
C GLY A 118 2.30 3.96 -7.32
N GLU A 119 1.91 5.19 -7.04
CA GLU A 119 0.72 5.84 -7.59
C GLU A 119 0.95 6.15 -9.06
N MET A 120 -0.12 6.08 -9.87
CA MET A 120 -0.07 6.56 -11.26
C MET A 120 0.02 8.08 -11.27
N ASP A 121 0.65 8.64 -12.30
CA ASP A 121 0.51 10.07 -12.52
C ASP A 121 -0.95 10.43 -12.90
N ALA A 122 -1.29 11.71 -12.87
CA ALA A 122 -2.65 12.16 -13.09
C ALA A 122 -3.20 11.83 -14.49
N ASP A 123 -2.33 11.78 -15.51
CA ASP A 123 -2.72 11.51 -16.89
C ASP A 123 -2.91 10.01 -17.12
N GLU A 124 -1.99 9.18 -16.60
CA GLU A 124 -2.14 7.72 -16.53
C GLU A 124 -3.42 7.32 -15.79
N ALA A 125 -3.63 7.92 -14.61
CA ALA A 125 -4.81 7.65 -13.77
C ALA A 125 -6.11 8.05 -14.48
N MET A 126 -6.11 9.19 -15.20
CA MET A 126 -7.23 9.62 -16.02
C MET A 126 -7.50 8.64 -17.17
N ALA A 127 -6.47 8.19 -17.87
CA ALA A 127 -6.60 7.21 -18.94
C ALA A 127 -7.21 5.89 -18.43
N VAL A 128 -6.72 5.39 -17.29
CA VAL A 128 -7.18 4.14 -16.68
C VAL A 128 -8.65 4.22 -16.26
N ILE A 129 -9.07 5.29 -15.55
CA ILE A 129 -10.46 5.40 -15.09
C ILE A 129 -11.44 5.57 -16.27
N LEU A 130 -11.05 6.30 -17.31
CA LEU A 130 -11.84 6.47 -18.53
C LEU A 130 -11.97 5.14 -19.28
N GLN A 131 -10.88 4.40 -19.42
CA GLN A 131 -10.88 3.09 -20.07
C GLN A 131 -11.77 2.11 -19.31
N ALA A 132 -11.65 2.04 -17.98
CA ALA A 132 -12.49 1.19 -17.13
C ALA A 132 -13.98 1.59 -17.19
N ALA A 133 -14.28 2.89 -17.28
CA ALA A 133 -15.63 3.41 -17.47
C ALA A 133 -16.16 3.26 -18.91
N ARG A 134 -15.32 2.83 -19.86
CA ARG A 134 -15.57 2.83 -21.31
C ARG A 134 -16.03 4.19 -21.84
N ARG A 135 -15.38 5.25 -21.37
CA ARG A 135 -15.64 6.64 -21.76
C ARG A 135 -14.48 7.19 -22.55
N GLN A 136 -14.78 8.13 -23.45
CA GLN A 136 -13.79 8.85 -24.24
C GLN A 136 -13.91 10.34 -23.99
N LEU A 137 -12.81 11.06 -24.22
CA LEU A 137 -12.80 12.51 -24.24
C LEU A 137 -13.51 13.04 -25.51
N PRO A 138 -14.05 14.28 -25.49
CA PRO A 138 -14.10 15.19 -24.35
C PRO A 138 -15.24 14.86 -23.37
N LEU A 139 -14.99 15.05 -22.08
CA LEU A 139 -16.03 15.13 -21.05
C LEU A 139 -16.53 16.56 -20.90
N SER A 140 -17.70 16.74 -20.28
CA SER A 140 -18.13 18.07 -19.84
C SER A 140 -17.16 18.63 -18.79
N ASN A 141 -17.08 19.96 -18.68
CA ASN A 141 -16.18 20.62 -17.72
C ASN A 141 -16.42 20.16 -16.27
N GLN A 142 -17.68 19.92 -15.89
CA GLN A 142 -18.01 19.44 -14.56
C GLN A 142 -17.52 17.99 -14.36
N GLU A 143 -17.81 17.09 -15.29
CA GLU A 143 -17.36 15.70 -15.22
C GLU A 143 -15.84 15.58 -15.21
N MET A 144 -15.13 16.44 -15.94
CA MET A 144 -13.68 16.46 -15.94
C MET A 144 -13.11 16.93 -14.60
N ARG A 145 -13.76 17.90 -13.92
CA ARG A 145 -13.38 18.31 -12.56
C ARG A 145 -13.62 17.19 -11.55
N ASP A 146 -14.81 16.62 -11.56
CA ASP A 146 -15.18 15.56 -10.61
C ASP A 146 -14.36 14.29 -10.84
N ALA A 147 -13.99 13.97 -12.09
CA ALA A 147 -13.04 12.92 -12.38
C ALA A 147 -11.69 13.17 -11.70
N ARG A 148 -11.13 14.39 -11.82
CA ARG A 148 -9.86 14.75 -11.18
C ARG A 148 -9.94 14.71 -9.65
N ASP A 149 -11.05 15.15 -9.07
CA ASP A 149 -11.23 15.08 -7.61
C ASP A 149 -11.37 13.63 -7.15
N LEU A 150 -12.04 12.78 -7.94
CA LEU A 150 -12.09 11.34 -7.70
C LEU A 150 -10.70 10.69 -7.81
N LEU A 151 -9.85 11.10 -8.76
CA LEU A 151 -8.46 10.59 -8.85
C LEU A 151 -7.69 10.86 -7.55
N LYS A 152 -7.82 12.07 -6.98
CA LYS A 152 -7.18 12.46 -5.72
C LYS A 152 -7.69 11.63 -4.54
N GLU A 153 -9.01 11.48 -4.42
CA GLU A 153 -9.64 10.67 -3.36
C GLU A 153 -9.22 9.19 -3.40
N LEU A 154 -9.00 8.66 -4.62
CA LEU A 154 -8.53 7.29 -4.84
C LEU A 154 -7.00 7.16 -4.77
N GLY A 155 -6.28 8.27 -4.58
CA GLY A 155 -4.81 8.32 -4.52
C GLY A 155 -4.13 7.81 -5.80
N CYS A 156 -4.80 7.94 -6.96
CA CYS A 156 -4.31 7.42 -8.24
C CYS A 156 -3.90 5.93 -8.21
N LEU A 157 -4.52 5.13 -7.32
CA LEU A 157 -4.21 3.72 -7.18
C LEU A 157 -4.92 2.90 -8.26
N ALA A 158 -4.15 2.20 -9.10
CA ALA A 158 -4.65 1.42 -10.23
C ALA A 158 -5.91 0.59 -9.93
N VAL A 159 -5.88 -0.26 -8.89
CA VAL A 159 -7.04 -1.11 -8.54
C VAL A 159 -8.28 -0.29 -8.12
N ALA A 160 -8.08 0.85 -7.46
CA ALA A 160 -9.18 1.70 -7.00
C ALA A 160 -9.81 2.47 -8.17
N LEU A 161 -8.98 2.93 -9.11
CA LEU A 161 -9.40 3.59 -10.35
C LEU A 161 -10.19 2.64 -11.26
N VAL A 162 -9.64 1.44 -11.54
CA VAL A 162 -10.31 0.42 -12.35
C VAL A 162 -11.65 0.07 -11.74
N ARG A 163 -11.71 -0.04 -10.41
CA ARG A 163 -12.96 -0.30 -9.69
C ARG A 163 -13.98 0.82 -9.86
N ALA A 164 -13.58 2.07 -9.65
CA ALA A 164 -14.47 3.22 -9.78
C ALA A 164 -15.01 3.34 -11.21
N GLY A 165 -14.14 3.25 -12.21
CA GLY A 165 -14.53 3.27 -13.62
C GLY A 165 -15.46 2.12 -13.98
N THR A 166 -15.14 0.89 -13.57
CA THR A 166 -16.01 -0.27 -13.85
C THR A 166 -17.37 -0.13 -13.20
N TYR A 167 -17.44 0.42 -11.99
CA TYR A 167 -18.71 0.68 -11.32
C TYR A 167 -19.56 1.69 -12.09
N CYS A 168 -18.96 2.80 -12.54
CA CYS A 168 -19.64 3.76 -13.42
C CYS A 168 -20.15 3.09 -14.70
N PHE A 169 -19.34 2.23 -15.33
CA PHE A 169 -19.77 1.51 -16.52
C PHE A 169 -20.96 0.57 -16.23
N GLN A 170 -20.89 -0.22 -15.15
CA GLN A 170 -21.94 -1.18 -14.77
C GLN A 170 -23.28 -0.52 -14.46
N LEU A 171 -23.27 0.69 -13.89
CA LEU A 171 -24.51 1.45 -13.60
C LEU A 171 -24.95 2.36 -14.74
N SER A 172 -24.16 2.47 -15.81
CA SER A 172 -24.58 3.18 -17.01
C SER A 172 -25.69 2.41 -17.71
N SER A 173 -26.61 3.13 -18.36
CA SER A 173 -27.74 2.52 -19.05
C SER A 173 -27.85 3.04 -20.48
N THR A 174 -28.40 2.23 -21.38
CA THR A 174 -28.71 2.67 -22.74
C THR A 174 -30.23 2.67 -22.90
N VAL A 175 -30.81 3.83 -23.13
CA VAL A 175 -32.26 3.98 -23.32
C VAL A 175 -32.51 4.60 -24.68
N GLY A 176 -33.24 3.87 -25.55
CA GLY A 176 -33.53 4.33 -26.91
C GLY A 176 -32.28 4.51 -27.78
N GLY A 177 -31.25 3.68 -27.59
CA GLY A 177 -29.97 3.78 -28.32
C GLY A 177 -29.03 4.88 -27.82
N VAL A 178 -29.44 5.68 -26.83
CA VAL A 178 -28.62 6.73 -26.24
C VAL A 178 -28.02 6.24 -24.92
N LEU A 179 -26.69 6.25 -24.84
CA LEU A 179 -25.97 5.96 -23.60
C LEU A 179 -26.21 7.08 -22.59
N ARG A 180 -26.71 6.70 -21.41
CA ARG A 180 -26.84 7.55 -20.22
C ARG A 180 -25.80 7.06 -19.20
N PRO A 181 -24.64 7.71 -19.13
CA PRO A 181 -23.58 7.28 -18.23
C PRO A 181 -23.98 7.53 -16.77
N TYR A 182 -23.63 6.58 -15.89
CA TYR A 182 -23.52 6.88 -14.46
C TYR A 182 -22.24 7.70 -14.27
N THR A 183 -22.39 8.94 -13.82
CA THR A 183 -21.36 9.96 -13.98
C THR A 183 -20.28 9.87 -12.90
N PHE A 184 -19.12 10.51 -13.12
CA PHE A 184 -18.09 10.57 -12.08
C PHE A 184 -18.55 11.42 -10.90
N SER A 185 -19.34 12.48 -11.12
CA SER A 185 -19.99 13.22 -10.02
C SER A 185 -20.86 12.32 -9.13
N GLN A 186 -21.66 11.44 -9.74
CA GLN A 186 -22.53 10.53 -9.01
C GLN A 186 -21.73 9.53 -8.18
N TYR A 187 -20.68 8.96 -8.78
CA TYR A 187 -19.78 8.06 -8.05
C TYR A 187 -19.04 8.75 -6.92
N LEU A 188 -18.49 9.95 -7.14
CA LEU A 188 -17.81 10.73 -6.12
C LEU A 188 -18.73 11.03 -4.93
N SER A 189 -19.98 11.40 -5.19
CA SER A 189 -21.00 11.60 -4.14
C SER A 189 -21.25 10.33 -3.33
N LEU A 190 -21.40 9.19 -4.01
CA LEU A 190 -21.58 7.89 -3.36
C LEU A 190 -20.33 7.46 -2.57
N PHE A 191 -19.14 7.72 -3.12
CA PHE A 191 -17.85 7.42 -2.50
C PHE A 191 -17.68 8.20 -1.20
N ASN A 192 -17.98 9.49 -1.20
CA ASN A 192 -17.86 10.31 0.01
C ASN A 192 -18.79 9.85 1.14
N LEU A 193 -19.96 9.29 0.82
CA LEU A 193 -20.92 8.82 1.82
C LEU A 193 -20.68 7.37 2.27
N HIS A 194 -20.18 6.51 1.37
CA HIS A 194 -20.12 5.06 1.58
C HIS A 194 -18.77 4.44 1.23
N ARG A 195 -17.68 5.21 1.36
CA ARG A 195 -16.30 4.83 1.03
C ARG A 195 -15.94 3.43 1.51
N ALA A 196 -16.06 3.17 2.81
CA ALA A 196 -15.67 1.90 3.41
C ALA A 196 -16.44 0.71 2.82
N GLY A 197 -17.74 0.87 2.58
CA GLY A 197 -18.57 -0.17 1.95
C GLY A 197 -18.17 -0.43 0.51
N LEU A 198 -17.88 0.63 -0.25
CA LEU A 198 -17.42 0.52 -1.63
C LEU A 198 -16.04 -0.12 -1.73
N MET A 199 -15.10 0.21 -0.84
CA MET A 199 -13.74 -0.30 -0.89
C MET A 199 -13.57 -1.72 -0.30
N LYS A 200 -14.50 -2.18 0.55
CA LYS A 200 -14.52 -3.55 1.10
C LYS A 200 -15.14 -4.59 0.17
N LYS A 201 -16.13 -4.22 -0.65
CA LYS A 201 -16.77 -5.16 -1.58
C LYS A 201 -15.70 -5.84 -2.45
N GLU A 202 -15.97 -7.05 -2.91
CA GLU A 202 -15.11 -7.68 -3.92
C GLU A 202 -15.22 -6.93 -5.25
N GLY A 203 -14.13 -6.92 -6.02
CA GLY A 203 -14.12 -6.31 -7.35
C GLY A 203 -14.91 -7.16 -8.36
N PRO A 204 -15.23 -6.61 -9.54
CA PRO A 204 -15.61 -7.46 -10.68
C PRO A 204 -14.48 -8.47 -10.95
N THR A 205 -14.82 -9.67 -11.43
CA THR A 205 -13.87 -10.75 -11.73
C THR A 205 -12.73 -10.22 -12.62
N SER A 206 -11.50 -10.12 -12.07
CA SER A 206 -10.29 -9.86 -12.86
C SER A 206 -9.74 -11.18 -13.42
N LEU A 207 -8.93 -11.10 -14.47
CA LEU A 207 -8.29 -12.27 -15.11
C LEU A 207 -7.39 -13.06 -14.13
N ASP A 208 -6.88 -12.36 -13.11
CA ASP A 208 -5.92 -12.82 -12.12
C ASP A 208 -6.58 -13.39 -10.85
N SER A 209 -7.91 -13.58 -10.84
CA SER A 209 -8.69 -14.12 -9.70
C SER A 209 -8.51 -13.36 -8.37
N TYR A 210 -7.84 -12.20 -8.38
CA TYR A 210 -7.62 -11.34 -7.22
C TYR A 210 -8.90 -10.54 -6.94
N GLN A 211 -9.85 -11.17 -6.24
CA GLN A 211 -11.18 -10.60 -6.00
C GLN A 211 -11.26 -9.69 -4.77
N ARG A 212 -10.15 -9.45 -4.05
CA ARG A 212 -10.18 -8.73 -2.77
C ARG A 212 -10.34 -7.21 -2.96
N GLY A 213 -11.24 -6.62 -2.18
CA GLY A 213 -11.35 -5.17 -2.05
C GLY A 213 -10.05 -4.54 -1.51
N VAL A 214 -9.85 -3.25 -1.81
CA VAL A 214 -8.69 -2.48 -1.34
C VAL A 214 -8.62 -2.53 0.19
N TYR A 215 -9.73 -2.24 0.86
CA TYR A 215 -9.81 -2.24 2.33
C TYR A 215 -9.61 -3.65 2.91
N THR A 216 -10.12 -4.70 2.25
CA THR A 216 -9.91 -6.09 2.67
C THR A 216 -8.43 -6.47 2.67
N THR A 217 -7.67 -5.96 1.69
CA THR A 217 -6.21 -6.17 1.62
C THR A 217 -5.48 -5.46 2.75
N LEU A 218 -5.92 -4.25 3.11
CA LEU A 218 -5.39 -3.49 4.25
C LEU A 218 -5.72 -4.17 5.58
N ASP A 219 -6.95 -4.69 5.74
CA ASP A 219 -7.38 -5.43 6.93
C ASP A 219 -6.46 -6.64 7.22
N LEU A 220 -6.00 -7.33 6.18
CA LEU A 220 -5.06 -8.44 6.33
C LEU A 220 -3.67 -7.97 6.80
N SER A 221 -3.12 -6.92 6.17
CA SER A 221 -1.85 -6.33 6.61
C SER A 221 -1.93 -5.83 8.05
N TYR A 222 -3.05 -5.22 8.42
CA TYR A 222 -3.29 -4.70 9.76
C TYR A 222 -3.31 -5.79 10.83
N LYS A 223 -3.94 -6.94 10.54
CA LYS A 223 -3.97 -8.09 11.47
C LYS A 223 -2.57 -8.65 11.74
N ALA A 224 -1.64 -8.54 10.79
CA ALA A 224 -0.26 -8.99 10.96
C ALA A 224 0.64 -7.98 11.71
N LEU A 225 0.21 -6.71 11.85
CA LEU A 225 0.99 -5.69 12.56
C LEU A 225 0.99 -5.90 14.09
N PRO A 226 2.10 -5.61 14.77
CA PRO A 226 2.14 -5.44 16.23
C PRO A 226 1.21 -4.31 16.68
N GLN A 227 0.70 -4.40 17.91
CA GLN A 227 -0.30 -3.47 18.44
C GLN A 227 0.22 -2.02 18.45
N GLU A 228 1.48 -1.81 18.85
CA GLU A 228 2.11 -0.49 18.92
C GLU A 228 2.27 0.15 17.54
N SER A 229 2.54 -0.66 16.51
CA SER A 229 2.60 -0.18 15.12
C SER A 229 1.22 0.25 14.62
N ARG A 230 0.15 -0.45 15.04
CA ARG A 230 -1.23 -0.03 14.74
C ARG A 230 -1.57 1.29 15.40
N GLU A 231 -1.16 1.49 16.66
CA GLU A 231 -1.37 2.75 17.37
C GLU A 231 -0.66 3.92 16.67
N LEU A 232 0.58 3.70 16.21
CA LEU A 232 1.28 4.71 15.42
C LEU A 232 0.52 5.00 14.13
N LEU A 233 0.10 3.97 13.37
CA LEU A 233 -0.64 4.13 12.11
C LEU A 233 -1.90 4.97 12.28
N HIS A 234 -2.68 4.70 13.34
CA HIS A 234 -3.89 5.47 13.63
C HIS A 234 -3.58 6.90 14.06
N LEU A 235 -2.51 7.14 14.81
CA LEU A 235 -2.07 8.48 15.16
C LEU A 235 -1.68 9.29 13.91
N ILE A 236 -0.80 8.74 13.07
CA ILE A 236 -0.31 9.44 11.87
C ILE A 236 -1.39 9.62 10.81
N SER A 237 -2.47 8.81 10.85
CA SER A 237 -3.58 8.97 9.91
C SER A 237 -4.31 10.30 10.10
N PHE A 238 -4.19 11.00 11.23
CA PHE A 238 -4.81 12.33 11.44
C PHE A 238 -3.97 13.52 11.02
N PHE A 239 -2.75 13.29 10.54
CA PHE A 239 -1.92 14.32 9.91
C PHE A 239 -2.31 14.49 8.44
N HIS A 240 -1.82 15.55 7.77
CA HIS A 240 -1.75 15.53 6.30
C HIS A 240 -1.04 14.26 5.80
N HIS A 241 -1.47 13.75 4.65
CA HIS A 241 -1.06 12.45 4.12
C HIS A 241 0.37 12.43 3.57
N THR A 242 0.95 13.59 3.27
CA THR A 242 2.35 13.77 2.86
C THR A 242 3.16 14.52 3.92
N ASP A 243 4.48 14.35 3.87
CA ASP A 243 5.48 15.16 4.57
C ASP A 243 5.29 15.25 6.10
N ILE A 244 4.84 14.17 6.75
CA ILE A 244 4.66 14.11 8.20
C ILE A 244 6.05 14.07 8.88
N PRO A 245 6.50 15.12 9.57
CA PRO A 245 7.86 15.19 10.09
C PRO A 245 8.02 14.33 11.34
N LEU A 246 8.93 13.35 11.33
CA LEU A 246 9.21 12.52 12.51
C LEU A 246 9.70 13.38 13.69
N ALA A 247 10.42 14.47 13.39
CA ALA A 247 10.91 15.43 14.35
C ALA A 247 9.79 16.06 15.19
N ALA A 248 8.56 16.18 14.69
CA ALA A 248 7.43 16.70 15.46
C ALA A 248 7.07 15.80 16.64
N PHE A 249 7.07 14.48 16.45
CA PHE A 249 6.80 13.53 17.52
C PHE A 249 7.92 13.55 18.57
N ALA A 250 9.18 13.63 18.12
CA ALA A 250 10.33 13.73 19.01
C ALA A 250 10.33 15.03 19.83
N GLU A 251 9.96 16.16 19.21
CA GLU A 251 9.84 17.46 19.89
C GLU A 251 8.69 17.47 20.89
N ALA A 252 7.51 17.01 20.47
CA ALA A 252 6.35 16.90 21.35
C ALA A 252 6.65 16.02 22.57
N ALA A 253 7.35 14.89 22.38
CA ALA A 253 7.79 14.02 23.47
C ALA A 253 8.80 14.71 24.41
N ARG A 254 9.73 15.52 23.88
CA ARG A 254 10.69 16.32 24.68
C ARG A 254 9.97 17.37 25.53
N ASN A 255 8.86 17.91 25.05
CA ASN A 255 8.00 18.82 25.78
C ASN A 255 6.97 18.09 26.69
N ALA A 256 7.12 16.77 26.87
CA ALA A 256 6.20 15.91 27.63
C ALA A 256 4.74 16.02 27.15
N PHE A 257 4.54 16.32 25.87
CA PHE A 257 3.27 16.59 25.22
C PHE A 257 2.47 17.73 25.87
N ASN A 258 3.12 18.64 26.58
CA ASN A 258 2.47 19.82 27.15
C ASN A 258 2.34 20.93 26.12
N ASP A 259 1.28 21.72 26.23
CA ASP A 259 1.11 22.90 25.41
C ASP A 259 2.17 23.97 25.76
N PRO A 260 2.66 24.73 24.77
CA PRO A 260 3.65 25.78 25.00
C PRO A 260 3.12 26.94 25.85
N GLY A 261 1.79 27.08 25.97
CA GLY A 261 1.13 28.10 26.78
C GLY A 261 -0.26 27.68 27.23
N TYR A 262 -0.70 28.25 28.36
CA TYR A 262 -2.04 28.03 28.90
C TYR A 262 -2.97 29.16 28.45
N TYR A 263 -3.79 28.89 27.43
CA TYR A 263 -4.75 29.87 26.90
C TYR A 263 -6.18 29.58 27.35
N LEU A 264 -6.58 28.30 27.36
CA LEU A 264 -7.91 27.83 27.74
C LEU A 264 -7.78 26.57 28.61
N PRO A 265 -8.72 26.32 29.53
CA PRO A 265 -8.75 25.09 30.29
C PRO A 265 -8.95 23.89 29.35
N ARG A 266 -8.16 22.84 29.56
CA ARG A 266 -8.31 21.55 28.88
C ARG A 266 -9.43 20.74 29.55
N PRO A 267 -10.17 19.90 28.81
CA PRO A 267 -11.14 19.00 29.42
C PRO A 267 -10.45 17.93 30.29
N ASP A 268 -11.21 17.33 31.22
CA ASP A 268 -10.67 16.39 32.21
C ASP A 268 -10.01 15.14 31.59
N ASP A 269 -10.41 14.77 30.38
CA ASP A 269 -9.87 13.63 29.62
C ASP A 269 -8.51 13.92 28.96
N HIS A 270 -8.03 15.18 28.96
CA HIS A 270 -6.77 15.58 28.32
C HIS A 270 -5.55 14.84 28.89
N GLN A 271 -5.56 14.58 30.21
CA GLN A 271 -4.48 13.82 30.85
C GLN A 271 -4.38 12.37 30.31
N ALA A 272 -5.51 11.77 29.92
CA ALA A 272 -5.53 10.45 29.31
C ALA A 272 -4.88 10.48 27.91
N ILE A 273 -5.05 11.56 27.15
CA ILE A 273 -4.42 11.77 25.83
C ILE A 273 -2.89 11.81 25.97
N ILE A 274 -2.37 12.63 26.89
CA ILE A 274 -0.92 12.72 27.16
C ILE A 274 -0.36 11.36 27.59
N SER A 275 -1.07 10.68 28.50
CA SER A 275 -0.66 9.36 28.99
C SER A 275 -0.61 8.33 27.86
N LYS A 276 -1.60 8.35 26.97
CA LYS A 276 -1.65 7.46 25.80
C LYS A 276 -0.53 7.76 24.80
N LEU A 277 -0.28 9.04 24.49
CA LEU A 277 0.85 9.46 23.64
C LEU A 277 2.20 8.97 24.21
N GLY A 278 2.38 9.13 25.53
CA GLY A 278 3.55 8.60 26.22
C GLY A 278 3.71 7.09 26.04
N HIS A 279 2.64 6.31 26.18
CA HIS A 279 2.69 4.85 25.96
C HIS A 279 3.06 4.48 24.52
N VAL A 280 2.51 5.19 23.54
CA VAL A 280 2.69 4.91 22.10
C VAL A 280 4.10 5.28 21.64
N LEU A 281 4.57 6.48 22.00
CA LEU A 281 5.77 7.10 21.42
C LEU A 281 7.00 7.03 22.33
N CYS A 282 6.82 6.91 23.65
CA CYS A 282 7.90 7.05 24.62
C CYS A 282 8.14 5.76 25.42
N THR A 283 9.38 5.59 25.86
CA THR A 283 9.76 4.60 26.88
C THR A 283 9.81 5.27 28.25
N ASN A 284 10.16 4.52 29.31
CA ASN A 284 10.31 5.08 30.67
C ASN A 284 11.29 6.26 30.75
N THR A 285 12.20 6.40 29.78
CA THR A 285 13.19 7.48 29.69
C THR A 285 12.82 8.58 28.68
N GLY A 286 11.59 8.59 28.14
CA GLY A 286 11.13 9.53 27.11
C GLY A 286 11.24 8.99 25.69
N TRP A 287 11.38 9.89 24.71
CA TRP A 287 11.50 9.55 23.28
C TRP A 287 12.64 8.56 23.04
N ASN A 288 12.37 7.53 22.23
CA ASN A 288 13.35 6.54 21.84
C ASN A 288 13.35 6.38 20.32
N GLU A 289 14.39 6.90 19.67
CA GLU A 289 14.53 6.90 18.21
C GLU A 289 14.54 5.48 17.64
N LEU A 290 15.24 4.55 18.27
CA LEU A 290 15.33 3.16 17.81
C LEU A 290 13.94 2.48 17.83
N ARG A 291 13.14 2.73 18.88
CA ARG A 291 11.77 2.25 18.95
C ARG A 291 10.91 2.85 17.85
N ALA A 292 10.99 4.17 17.65
CA ALA A 292 10.23 4.85 16.59
C ALA A 292 10.58 4.28 15.21
N GLN A 293 11.87 4.07 14.93
CA GLN A 293 12.32 3.43 13.69
C GLN A 293 11.83 1.98 13.56
N GLY A 294 11.78 1.20 14.65
CA GLY A 294 11.18 -0.13 14.64
C GLY A 294 9.68 -0.12 14.29
N LEU A 295 8.91 0.82 14.85
CA LEU A 295 7.49 0.99 14.51
C LEU A 295 7.31 1.36 13.03
N ILE A 296 8.11 2.32 12.53
CA ILE A 296 8.09 2.74 11.12
C ILE A 296 8.52 1.59 10.22
N HIS A 297 9.52 0.81 10.60
CA HIS A 297 9.99 -0.36 9.85
C HIS A 297 8.86 -1.38 9.66
N ASN A 298 8.11 -1.69 10.73
CA ASN A 298 6.96 -2.57 10.64
C ASN A 298 5.88 -2.01 9.69
N LEU A 299 5.57 -0.71 9.77
CA LEU A 299 4.60 -0.12 8.84
C LEU A 299 5.08 -0.17 7.37
N ARG A 300 6.38 0.03 7.14
CA ARG A 300 7.01 -0.04 5.81
C ARG A 300 7.05 -1.47 5.26
N SER A 301 7.28 -2.49 6.09
CA SER A 301 7.32 -3.89 5.64
C SER A 301 5.99 -4.36 5.08
N PHE A 302 4.87 -3.73 5.48
CA PHE A 302 3.54 -3.99 4.93
C PHE A 302 3.09 -2.96 3.87
N SER A 303 3.99 -2.08 3.40
CA SER A 303 3.68 -0.98 2.46
C SER A 303 2.56 -0.03 2.95
N LEU A 304 2.42 0.17 4.26
CA LEU A 304 1.38 1.07 4.81
C LEU A 304 1.85 2.52 4.92
N VAL A 305 3.16 2.71 5.04
CA VAL A 305 3.83 4.00 5.15
C VAL A 305 5.05 4.00 4.23
N THR A 306 5.31 5.13 3.57
CA THR A 306 6.59 5.43 2.94
C THR A 306 7.35 6.44 3.81
N ALA A 307 8.67 6.38 3.73
CA ALA A 307 9.53 7.33 4.43
C ALA A 307 10.52 7.94 3.45
N SER A 308 10.68 9.25 3.51
CA SER A 308 11.64 10.03 2.76
C SER A 308 12.55 10.77 3.74
N SER A 309 13.74 11.14 3.26
CA SER A 309 14.69 11.95 4.02
C SER A 309 14.98 13.23 3.25
N MET A 310 14.77 14.38 3.89
CA MET A 310 15.06 15.69 3.33
C MET A 310 15.75 16.53 4.41
N ASN A 311 16.88 17.17 4.08
CA ASN A 311 17.64 17.99 5.03
C ASN A 311 17.95 17.27 6.37
N ASP A 312 18.38 16.01 6.30
CA ASP A 312 18.66 15.15 7.46
C ASP A 312 17.45 14.92 8.40
N GLN A 313 16.24 15.22 7.94
CA GLN A 313 14.99 14.93 8.64
C GLN A 313 14.19 13.84 7.94
N LEU A 314 13.62 12.94 8.73
CA LEU A 314 12.75 11.87 8.25
C LEU A 314 11.31 12.37 8.16
N PHE A 315 10.69 12.15 7.00
CA PHE A 315 9.30 12.43 6.74
C PHE A 315 8.55 11.14 6.43
N LEU A 316 7.35 11.00 6.97
CA LEU A 316 6.45 9.89 6.70
C LEU A 316 5.37 10.33 5.73
N GLN A 317 4.95 9.40 4.88
CA GLN A 317 3.84 9.59 3.96
C GLN A 317 2.93 8.36 4.00
N ILE A 318 1.63 8.62 3.93
CA ILE A 318 0.58 7.60 3.90
C ILE A 318 -0.24 7.83 2.64
N HIS A 319 -0.51 6.76 1.91
CA HIS A 319 -1.39 6.84 0.75
C HIS A 319 -2.82 7.28 1.18
N PRO A 320 -3.51 8.17 0.44
CA PRO A 320 -4.83 8.69 0.82
C PRO A 320 -5.86 7.62 1.20
N LEU A 321 -5.94 6.50 0.45
CA LEU A 321 -6.84 5.38 0.79
C LEU A 321 -6.46 4.64 2.07
N ILE A 322 -5.18 4.58 2.45
CA ILE A 322 -4.74 3.96 3.72
C ILE A 322 -5.11 4.88 4.87
N GLN A 323 -4.92 6.19 4.69
CA GLN A 323 -5.34 7.19 5.66
C GLN A 323 -6.86 7.12 5.88
N ALA A 324 -7.65 7.17 4.80
CA ALA A 324 -9.10 7.07 4.88
C ALA A 324 -9.55 5.76 5.53
N TRP A 325 -8.96 4.63 5.13
CA TRP A 325 -9.25 3.32 5.72
C TRP A 325 -8.98 3.27 7.22
N SER A 326 -7.85 3.82 7.70
CA SER A 326 -7.54 3.88 9.13
C SER A 326 -8.57 4.69 9.90
N ARG A 327 -9.00 5.85 9.36
CA ARG A 327 -10.03 6.71 9.96
C ARG A 327 -11.43 6.07 9.94
N ASP A 328 -11.71 5.21 8.96
CA ASP A 328 -12.99 4.53 8.78
C ASP A 328 -13.17 3.29 9.71
N MET A 329 -12.13 2.84 10.43
CA MET A 329 -12.16 1.60 11.21
C MET A 329 -13.04 1.64 12.48
N ASP A 330 -13.01 2.74 13.24
CA ASP A 330 -13.81 2.91 14.46
C ASP A 330 -13.93 4.39 14.83
N SER A 331 -15.16 4.89 14.97
CA SER A 331 -15.44 6.31 15.24
C SER A 331 -15.04 6.77 16.64
N ILE A 332 -15.08 5.88 17.64
CA ILE A 332 -14.72 6.22 19.03
C ILE A 332 -13.20 6.32 19.14
N SER A 333 -12.49 5.32 18.62
CA SER A 333 -11.02 5.34 18.56
C SER A 333 -10.50 6.51 17.70
N SER A 334 -11.23 6.86 16.62
CA SER A 334 -10.91 7.97 15.71
C SER A 334 -10.81 9.33 16.44
N GLN A 335 -11.75 9.65 17.33
CA GLN A 335 -11.70 10.90 18.10
C GLN A 335 -10.48 10.99 19.02
N LEU A 336 -10.11 9.88 19.66
CA LEU A 336 -8.94 9.81 20.53
C LEU A 336 -7.64 10.08 19.74
N TYR A 337 -7.46 9.39 18.61
CA TYR A 337 -6.27 9.57 17.77
C TYR A 337 -6.20 10.96 17.12
N GLN A 338 -7.35 11.54 16.76
CA GLN A 338 -7.42 12.93 16.32
C GLN A 338 -6.93 13.89 17.42
N ALA A 339 -7.41 13.72 18.65
CA ALA A 339 -7.00 14.55 19.77
C ALA A 339 -5.51 14.37 20.11
N MET A 340 -4.98 13.14 19.98
CA MET A 340 -3.55 12.86 20.11
C MET A 340 -2.72 13.56 19.02
N ALA A 341 -3.16 13.53 17.76
CA ALA A 341 -2.46 14.20 16.66
C ALA A 341 -2.43 15.72 16.86
N ILE A 342 -3.56 16.32 17.23
CA ILE A 342 -3.64 17.74 17.60
C ILE A 342 -2.66 18.03 18.74
N GLN A 343 -2.60 17.18 19.76
CA GLN A 343 -1.69 17.40 20.89
C GLN A 343 -0.22 17.32 20.49
N VAL A 344 0.15 16.45 19.55
CA VAL A 344 1.51 16.44 18.99
C VAL A 344 1.80 17.76 18.28
N LEU A 345 0.87 18.24 17.44
CA LEU A 345 1.03 19.50 16.70
C LEU A 345 1.17 20.71 17.65
N THR A 346 0.36 20.79 18.71
CA THR A 346 0.44 21.90 19.67
C THR A 346 1.72 21.83 20.51
N ALA A 347 2.10 20.63 20.97
CA ALA A 347 3.24 20.46 21.86
C ALA A 347 4.60 20.59 21.15
N CYS A 348 4.68 20.39 19.83
CA CYS A 348 5.92 20.57 19.07
C CYS A 348 6.13 21.99 18.53
N GLY A 349 5.08 22.81 18.48
CA GLY A 349 5.16 24.20 18.03
C GLY A 349 6.01 25.05 18.98
N SER A 350 6.96 25.80 18.42
CA SER A 350 7.80 26.71 19.21
C SER A 350 8.22 27.93 18.40
N GLU A 351 8.23 29.12 19.01
CA GLU A 351 8.78 30.34 18.39
C GLU A 351 10.25 30.19 17.99
N LYS A 352 10.97 29.24 18.59
CA LYS A 352 12.41 29.01 18.36
C LYS A 352 12.70 28.03 17.22
N ASN A 353 11.72 27.24 16.77
CA ASN A 353 11.93 26.19 15.76
C ASN A 353 11.16 26.48 14.47
N PHE A 354 11.59 27.52 13.76
CA PHE A 354 10.93 27.98 12.53
C PHE A 354 10.88 26.93 11.42
N GLU A 355 11.97 26.15 11.27
CA GLU A 355 12.04 25.08 10.26
C GLU A 355 10.97 24.01 10.50
N LEU A 356 10.85 23.51 11.74
CA LEU A 356 9.82 22.52 12.07
C LEU A 356 8.41 23.10 11.87
N ASN A 357 8.16 24.33 12.33
CA ASN A 357 6.85 24.98 12.17
C ASN A 357 6.43 25.08 10.69
N ARG A 358 7.37 25.32 9.77
CA ARG A 358 7.08 25.36 8.33
C ARG A 358 6.58 24.01 7.82
N PHE A 359 7.18 22.90 8.28
CA PHE A 359 6.73 21.56 7.92
C PHE A 359 5.38 21.20 8.54
N LEU A 360 4.99 21.83 9.66
CA LEU A 360 3.71 21.56 10.31
C LEU A 360 2.51 22.19 9.60
N LEU A 361 2.71 23.23 8.78
CA LEU A 361 1.62 24.01 8.16
C LEU A 361 0.55 23.17 7.43
N PRO A 362 0.90 22.13 6.63
CA PRO A 362 -0.12 21.31 5.96
C PRO A 362 -0.96 20.46 6.91
N HIS A 363 -0.49 20.25 8.15
CA HIS A 363 -1.10 19.35 9.13
C HIS A 363 -1.99 20.08 10.15
N VAL A 364 -1.98 21.41 10.17
CA VAL A 364 -2.85 22.28 10.99
C VAL A 364 -4.14 22.55 10.23
#